data_AF-A0A968FVM6-F1
#
_entry.id   AF-A0A968FVM6-F1
#
_cell.length_a   1.000
_cell.length_b   1.000
_cell.length_c   1.000
_cell.angle_alpha   90.00
_cell.angle_beta   90.00
_cell.angle_gamma   90.00
#
_symmetry.space_group_name_H-M   'P 1'
#
loop_
_entity.id
_entity.type
_entity.pdbx_description
1 polymer ?
#
loop_
_entity_poly.entity_id
_entity_poly.type
_entity_poly.pdbx_seq_one_letter_code
_entity_poly.pdbx_strand_id
1 'polypeptide(L)'
;PEERPIILGQNDSVLYKGVPGSFQPIAREYDEAPGLEEVRWAGFREIWMNESGHVLTHVLLTGLNMSLSENEGIALDTTDLLELIIREGDPVPGLP
;
A
#
# COMPACT_ATOMS: atom_id res chain seq x y z
N PRO A 1 -18.45 -15.05 -25.61
CA PRO A 1 -18.35 -13.70 -25.01
C PRO A 1 -17.44 -13.79 -23.78
N GLU A 2 -16.19 -13.40 -23.94
CA GLU A 2 -15.23 -13.37 -22.83
C GLU A 2 -15.74 -12.41 -21.76
N GLU A 3 -15.84 -12.90 -20.53
CA GLU A 3 -16.19 -12.09 -19.37
C GLU A 3 -15.10 -11.02 -19.22
N ARG A 4 -15.45 -9.78 -19.56
CA ARG A 4 -14.62 -8.64 -19.22
C ARG A 4 -14.50 -8.62 -17.70
N PRO A 5 -13.28 -8.63 -17.13
CA PRO A 5 -13.13 -8.57 -15.68
C PRO A 5 -13.84 -7.33 -15.18
N ILE A 6 -14.63 -7.50 -14.12
CA ILE A 6 -15.30 -6.40 -13.44
C ILE A 6 -14.19 -5.51 -12.89
N ILE A 7 -13.97 -4.34 -13.52
CA ILE A 7 -13.18 -3.26 -12.91
C ILE A 7 -14.08 -2.68 -11.81
N LEU A 8 -14.08 -3.30 -10.63
CA LEU A 8 -14.49 -2.59 -9.43
C LEU A 8 -13.54 -1.40 -9.33
N GLY A 9 -14.06 -0.19 -9.07
CA GLY A 9 -13.24 1.03 -8.90
C GLY A 9 -12.37 1.00 -7.63
N GLN A 10 -11.87 -0.18 -7.28
CA GLN A 10 -11.09 -0.54 -6.10
C GLN A 10 -9.71 -1.09 -6.51
N ASN A 11 -9.45 -1.32 -7.80
CA ASN A 11 -8.16 -1.75 -8.31
C ASN A 11 -7.82 -0.97 -9.59
N ASP A 12 -7.72 0.35 -9.44
CA ASP A 12 -7.42 1.25 -10.55
C ASP A 12 -6.02 1.87 -10.47
N SER A 13 -5.29 1.61 -9.38
CA SER A 13 -3.94 2.12 -9.15
C SER A 13 -2.90 1.03 -8.83
N VAL A 14 -1.68 1.24 -9.32
CA VAL A 14 -0.51 0.38 -9.09
C VAL A 14 0.72 1.26 -8.89
N LEU A 15 1.51 0.98 -7.85
CA LEU A 15 2.79 1.62 -7.60
C LEU A 15 3.92 0.81 -8.25
N TYR A 16 4.70 1.46 -9.11
CA TYR A 16 5.86 0.86 -9.76
C TYR A 16 7.15 1.52 -9.29
N LYS A 17 8.22 0.72 -9.16
CA LYS A 17 9.57 1.18 -8.86
C LYS A 17 10.56 0.55 -9.82
N GLY A 18 11.60 1.30 -10.19
CA GLY A 18 12.70 0.79 -11.01
C GLY A 18 13.35 1.87 -11.84
N VAL A 19 14.18 1.43 -12.77
CA VAL A 19 14.83 2.28 -13.77
C VAL A 19 14.08 2.22 -15.10
N PRO A 20 14.28 3.18 -16.02
CA PRO A 20 13.69 3.12 -17.35
C PRO A 20 13.92 1.76 -18.02
N GLY A 21 12.84 1.09 -18.43
CA GLY A 21 12.87 -0.24 -19.06
C GLY A 21 12.88 -1.44 -18.09
N SER A 22 12.91 -1.21 -16.77
CA SER A 22 12.93 -2.26 -15.75
C SER A 22 12.10 -1.89 -14.51
N PHE A 23 10.92 -1.30 -14.73
CA PHE A 23 9.97 -1.06 -13.66
C PHE A 23 9.33 -2.37 -13.19
N GLN A 24 9.14 -2.50 -11.88
CA GLN A 24 8.45 -3.61 -11.25
C GLN A 24 7.32 -3.07 -10.36
N PRO A 25 6.15 -3.72 -10.31
CA PRO A 25 5.10 -3.36 -9.38
C PRO A 25 5.54 -3.70 -7.95
N ILE A 26 5.34 -2.78 -7.02
CA ILE A 26 5.64 -2.98 -5.60
C ILE A 26 4.38 -2.99 -4.72
N ALA A 27 3.28 -2.43 -5.22
CA ALA A 27 1.96 -2.52 -4.61
C ALA A 27 0.88 -2.28 -5.66
N ARG A 28 -0.28 -2.91 -5.48
CA ARG A 28 -1.45 -2.72 -6.31
C ARG A 28 -2.66 -2.60 -5.41
N GLU A 29 -3.53 -1.67 -5.75
CA GLU A 29 -4.77 -1.47 -4.99
C GLU A 29 -5.62 -2.74 -5.00
N TYR A 30 -6.30 -3.00 -3.90
CA TYR A 30 -7.02 -4.23 -3.57
C TYR A 30 -6.19 -5.49 -3.35
N ASP A 31 -4.89 -5.47 -3.62
CA ASP A 31 -4.03 -6.55 -3.17
C ASP A 31 -3.93 -6.51 -1.64
N GLU A 32 -3.69 -7.68 -1.04
CA GLU A 32 -3.52 -7.79 0.40
C GLU A 32 -2.27 -7.02 0.84
N ALA A 33 -2.43 -6.23 1.89
CA ALA A 33 -1.30 -5.54 2.50
C ALA A 33 -0.40 -6.58 3.18
N PRO A 34 0.88 -6.72 2.79
CA PRO A 34 1.76 -7.74 3.35
C PRO A 34 1.82 -7.67 4.87
N GLY A 35 1.64 -8.82 5.52
CA GLY A 35 1.70 -8.93 6.98
C GLY A 35 0.41 -8.53 7.72
N LEU A 36 -0.66 -8.14 7.02
CA LEU A 36 -1.93 -7.77 7.63
C LEU A 36 -3.05 -8.72 7.17
N GLU A 37 -3.70 -9.39 8.13
CA GLU A 37 -4.84 -10.26 7.84
C GLU A 37 -6.07 -9.44 7.45
N GLU A 38 -6.73 -9.82 6.35
CA GLU A 38 -7.98 -9.20 5.86
C GLU A 38 -7.90 -7.68 5.55
N VAL A 39 -6.69 -7.12 5.44
CA VAL A 39 -6.46 -5.72 5.06
C VAL A 39 -5.91 -5.66 3.64
N ARG A 40 -6.43 -4.71 2.86
CA ARG A 40 -6.05 -4.45 1.47
C ARG A 40 -5.62 -3.01 1.30
N TRP A 41 -4.81 -2.76 0.28
CA TRP A 41 -4.52 -1.41 -0.19
C TRP A 41 -5.79 -0.78 -0.78
N ALA A 42 -6.16 0.39 -0.31
CA ALA A 42 -7.28 1.17 -0.84
C ALA A 42 -6.82 2.42 -1.60
N GLY A 43 -5.51 2.68 -1.64
CA GLY A 43 -4.95 3.79 -2.39
C GLY A 43 -3.56 4.18 -1.89
N PHE A 44 -2.85 4.91 -2.74
CA PHE A 44 -1.50 5.41 -2.47
C PHE A 44 -1.50 6.92 -2.67
N ARG A 45 -1.03 7.67 -1.67
CA ARG A 45 -0.94 9.13 -1.63
C ARG A 45 0.49 9.52 -1.29
N GLU A 46 0.88 10.73 -1.67
CA GLU A 46 2.13 11.37 -1.27
C GLU A 46 3.35 10.42 -1.32
N ILE A 47 3.95 10.31 -2.51
CA ILE A 47 5.05 9.38 -2.75
C ILE A 47 6.37 10.13 -2.61
N TRP A 48 7.25 9.67 -1.74
CA TRP A 48 8.61 10.19 -1.56
C TRP A 48 9.63 9.12 -1.92
N MET A 49 10.77 9.54 -2.46
CA MET A 49 11.90 8.66 -2.76
C MET A 49 13.20 9.30 -2.28
N ASN A 50 14.09 8.51 -1.67
CA ASN A 50 15.43 8.96 -1.27
C ASN A 50 16.50 8.62 -2.31
N GLU A 51 17.75 9.06 -2.09
CA GLU A 51 18.88 8.81 -3.01
C GLU A 51 19.27 7.32 -3.12
N SER A 52 18.91 6.50 -2.14
CA SER A 52 19.08 5.04 -2.18
C SER A 52 17.95 4.33 -2.94
N GLY A 53 16.94 5.08 -3.41
CA GLY A 53 15.80 4.56 -4.14
C GLY A 53 14.72 3.94 -3.26
N HIS A 54 14.75 4.11 -1.93
CA HIS A 54 13.63 3.70 -1.08
C HIS A 54 12.45 4.65 -1.26
N VAL A 55 11.27 4.08 -1.36
CA VAL A 55 9.98 4.73 -1.53
C VAL A 55 9.21 4.69 -0.23
N LEU A 56 8.84 5.86 0.27
CA LEU A 56 7.89 6.04 1.35
C LEU A 56 6.58 6.55 0.77
N THR A 57 5.44 6.05 1.22
CA THR A 57 4.13 6.54 0.76
C THR A 57 3.11 6.51 1.88
N HIS A 58 2.22 7.50 1.86
CA HIS A 58 0.99 7.46 2.65
C HIS A 58 0.01 6.49 1.98
N VAL A 59 -0.43 5.46 2.70
CA VAL A 59 -1.36 4.45 2.22
C VAL A 59 -2.75 4.60 2.84
N LEU A 60 -3.76 4.33 2.02
CA LEU A 60 -5.10 4.05 2.49
C LEU A 60 -5.29 2.54 2.61
N LEU A 61 -6.02 2.13 3.63
CA LEU A 61 -6.33 0.76 3.94
C LEU A 61 -7.84 0.53 3.88
N THR A 62 -8.23 -0.69 3.52
CA THR A 62 -9.59 -1.17 3.63
C THR A 62 -9.60 -2.59 4.15
N GLY A 63 -10.63 -2.97 4.89
CA GLY A 63 -10.73 -4.29 5.49
C GLY A 63 -12.06 -4.47 6.22
N LEU A 64 -12.36 -5.71 6.60
CA LEU A 64 -13.54 -6.00 7.39
C LEU A 64 -13.41 -5.32 8.77
N ASN A 65 -14.47 -4.67 9.24
CA ASN A 65 -14.53 -3.99 10.54
C ASN A 65 -13.51 -2.84 10.74
N MET A 66 -12.91 -2.32 9.67
CA MET A 66 -12.00 -1.18 9.77
C MET A 66 -12.77 0.12 10.02
N SER A 67 -12.32 0.92 11.00
CA SER A 67 -12.85 2.25 11.27
C SER A 67 -12.10 3.34 10.50
N LEU A 68 -12.65 4.57 10.49
CA LEU A 68 -11.98 5.75 9.92
C LEU A 68 -10.77 6.24 10.72
N SER A 69 -10.49 5.63 11.88
CA SER A 69 -9.32 5.96 12.71
C SER A 69 -8.20 4.91 12.62
N GLU A 70 -8.33 3.97 11.69
CA GLU A 70 -7.41 2.82 11.51
C GLU A 70 -7.16 2.53 10.03
N ASN A 71 -7.55 3.44 9.13
CA ASN A 71 -7.58 3.22 7.69
C ASN A 71 -6.49 3.98 6.93
N GLU A 72 -5.57 4.62 7.65
CA GLU A 72 -4.42 5.32 7.07
C GLU A 72 -3.11 4.83 7.70
N GLY A 73 -2.00 5.01 7.00
CA GLY A 73 -0.69 4.66 7.51
C GLY A 73 0.45 5.08 6.57
N ILE A 74 1.68 4.80 6.99
CA ILE A 74 2.85 5.02 6.15
C ILE A 74 3.45 3.66 5.83
N ALA A 75 3.76 3.46 4.56
CA ALA A 75 4.43 2.26 4.07
C ALA A 75 5.78 2.59 3.44
N LEU A 76 6.72 1.69 3.60
CA LEU A 76 8.08 1.76 3.06
C LEU A 76 8.29 0.56 2.13
N ASP A 77 8.93 0.78 1.01
CA ASP A 77 9.32 -0.33 0.15
C ASP A 77 10.48 -1.13 0.76
N THR A 78 10.41 -2.45 0.59
CA THR A 78 11.53 -3.36 0.79
C THR A 78 12.09 -3.75 -0.58
N THR A 79 12.88 -4.83 -0.64
CA THR A 79 13.53 -5.23 -1.90
C THR A 79 12.50 -5.52 -2.99
N ASP A 80 11.31 -6.02 -2.63
CA ASP A 80 10.33 -6.51 -3.60
C ASP A 80 8.87 -6.11 -3.31
N LEU A 81 8.56 -5.53 -2.15
CA LEU A 81 7.19 -5.27 -1.70
C LEU A 81 7.07 -3.91 -1.00
N LEU A 82 5.85 -3.41 -0.89
CA LEU A 82 5.51 -2.31 0.00
C LEU A 82 5.03 -2.85 1.35
N GLU A 83 5.67 -2.44 2.44
CA GLU A 83 5.36 -2.91 3.80
C GLU A 83 4.87 -1.75 4.67
N LEU A 84 3.81 -1.98 5.45
CA LEU A 84 3.29 -0.98 6.39
C LEU A 84 4.26 -0.85 7.58
N ILE A 85 4.70 0.37 7.89
CA ILE A 85 5.63 0.64 9.00
C ILE A 85 4.96 1.32 10.19
N ILE A 86 3.92 2.11 9.95
CA ILE A 86 3.06 2.71 10.98
C ILE A 86 1.64 2.76 10.47
N ARG A 87 0.69 2.49 11.37
CA ARG A 87 -0.74 2.57 11.13
C ARG A 87 -1.38 3.57 12.07
N GLU A 88 -2.36 4.31 11.58
CA GLU A 88 -3.24 5.07 12.46
C GLU A 88 -3.92 4.13 13.48
N GLY A 89 -4.06 4.58 14.73
CA GLY A 89 -4.66 3.79 15.80
C GLY A 89 -3.68 2.84 16.53
N ASP A 90 -2.57 2.46 15.91
CA ASP A 90 -1.56 1.64 16.56
C ASP A 90 -0.85 2.44 17.68
N PRO A 91 -0.51 1.80 18.82
CA PRO A 91 0.31 2.41 19.84
C PRO A 91 1.64 2.89 19.26
N VAL A 92 2.05 4.09 19.64
CA VAL A 92 3.34 4.64 19.22
C VAL A 92 4.46 3.72 19.75
N PRO A 93 5.33 3.16 18.90
CA PRO A 93 6.40 2.29 19.34
C PRO A 93 7.29 2.98 20.38
N GLY A 94 7.51 2.31 21.51
CA GLY A 94 8.37 2.82 22.58
C GLY A 94 7.71 3.81 23.55
N LEU A 95 6.41 4.08 23.40
CA LEU A 95 5.61 4.77 24.42
C LEU A 95 4.70 3.75 25.14
N PRO A 96 4.47 3.91 26.47
CA PRO A 96 3.56 3.06 27.23
C PRO A 96 2.09 3.26 26.85
#